data_AF-A0A352XLZ5-F1
#
_entry.id   AF-A0A352XLZ5-F1
#
_cell.length_a   1.000
_cell.length_b   1.000
_cell.length_c   1.000
_cell.angle_alpha   90.00
_cell.angle_beta   90.00
_cell.angle_gamma   90.00
#
_symmetry.space_group_name_H-M   'P 1'
#
loop_
_entity.id
_entity.type
_entity.pdbx_description
1 polymer ?
#
loop_
_entity_poly.entity_id
_entity_poly.type
_entity_poly.pdbx_seq_one_letter_code
_entity_poly.pdbx_strand_id
1 'polypeptide(L)'
;MLAWRYLNPRRAWISIITMISVLGVLLGVMVLVVVMAVYSGLERDQKKRLLGFSPHILLQYSEDLNSLTTINDWGPMVDRMEAIPGIQSAYPHIEDNAMLDSNNDQRPVTYQAVETNDERQMEGIIKILDHENYPGSSADLGLDDRVVVSSLLADQFRWKLGDKINLYSTRNFREVLKAYKSTENLLVRDRFPEQITALKKLLREEWKETPD
;
A
#
# COMPACT_ATOMS: atom_id res chain seq x y z
N MET A 1 -2.57 40.13 -48.06
CA MET A 1 -2.73 41.19 -47.03
C MET A 1 -4.06 41.95 -47.20
N LEU A 2 -5.20 41.26 -47.17
CA LEU A 2 -6.52 41.92 -47.12
C LEU A 2 -7.15 41.87 -45.72
N ALA A 3 -6.94 40.77 -44.98
CA ALA A 3 -7.56 40.53 -43.67
C ALA A 3 -7.22 41.61 -42.62
N TRP A 4 -5.97 42.04 -42.50
CA TRP A 4 -5.54 43.06 -41.52
C TRP A 4 -6.21 44.42 -41.73
N ARG A 5 -6.56 44.77 -42.97
CA ARG A 5 -7.25 46.03 -43.29
C ARG A 5 -8.71 46.04 -42.84
N TYR A 6 -9.34 44.87 -42.79
CA TYR A 6 -10.71 44.71 -42.27
C TYR A 6 -10.76 44.57 -40.75
N LEU A 7 -9.65 44.18 -40.10
CA LEU A 7 -9.54 44.07 -38.65
C LEU A 7 -9.40 45.42 -37.93
N ASN A 8 -9.05 46.50 -38.65
CA ASN A 8 -8.86 47.83 -38.07
C ASN A 8 -9.96 48.81 -38.56
N PRO A 9 -11.20 48.70 -38.04
CA PRO A 9 -12.30 49.57 -38.43
C PRO A 9 -12.08 50.99 -37.92
N ARG A 10 -11.95 51.96 -38.83
CA ARG A 10 -11.81 53.41 -38.54
C ARG A 10 -13.01 54.05 -37.81
N ARG A 11 -14.03 53.29 -37.40
CA ARG A 11 -15.20 53.77 -36.63
C ARG A 11 -15.15 53.17 -35.21
N ALA A 12 -14.94 54.03 -34.21
CA ALA A 12 -14.70 53.65 -32.81
C ALA A 12 -15.74 52.67 -32.22
N TRP A 13 -17.02 52.84 -32.55
CA TRP A 13 -18.12 52.00 -32.05
C TRP A 13 -18.03 50.54 -32.52
N ILE A 14 -17.66 50.30 -33.78
CA ILE A 14 -17.53 48.94 -34.34
C ILE A 14 -16.25 48.28 -33.81
N SER A 15 -15.19 49.07 -33.57
CA SER A 15 -13.91 48.59 -33.03
C SER A 15 -14.03 48.02 -31.61
N ILE A 16 -14.92 48.57 -30.77
CA ILE A 16 -15.11 48.12 -29.39
C ILE A 16 -15.76 46.73 -29.33
N ILE A 17 -16.81 46.51 -30.12
CA ILE A 17 -17.51 45.22 -30.17
C ILE A 17 -16.57 44.12 -30.66
N THR A 18 -15.81 44.38 -31.73
CA THR A 18 -14.83 43.42 -32.26
C THR A 18 -13.74 43.09 -31.24
N MET A 19 -13.31 44.06 -30.43
CA MET A 19 -12.29 43.83 -29.40
C MET A 19 -12.81 42.94 -28.27
N ILE A 20 -14.05 43.16 -27.81
CA ILE A 20 -14.68 42.32 -26.78
C ILE A 20 -14.90 40.89 -27.31
N SER A 21 -15.35 40.72 -28.55
CA SER A 21 -15.54 39.40 -29.16
C SER A 21 -14.23 38.61 -29.28
N VAL A 22 -13.15 39.27 -29.72
CA VAL A 22 -11.82 38.64 -29.81
C VAL A 22 -11.29 38.27 -28.42
N LEU A 23 -11.44 39.15 -27.43
CA LEU A 23 -11.04 38.87 -26.05
C LEU A 23 -11.82 37.69 -25.45
N GLY A 24 -13.12 37.59 -25.70
CA GLY A 24 -13.95 36.47 -25.22
C GLY A 24 -13.47 35.12 -25.77
N VAL A 25 -13.21 35.04 -27.07
CA VAL A 25 -12.68 33.82 -27.70
C VAL A 25 -11.27 33.53 -27.20
N LEU A 26 -10.42 34.53 -27.08
CA LEU A 26 -9.05 34.37 -26.56
C LEU A 26 -9.06 33.79 -25.15
N LEU A 27 -9.89 34.35 -24.25
CA LEU A 27 -10.03 33.84 -22.89
C LEU A 27 -10.59 32.42 -22.88
N GLY A 28 -11.61 32.12 -23.69
CA GLY A 28 -12.16 30.76 -23.77
C GLY A 28 -11.15 29.73 -24.24
N VAL A 29 -10.40 30.03 -25.30
CA VAL A 29 -9.33 29.15 -25.81
C VAL A 29 -8.19 29.03 -24.81
N MET A 30 -7.79 30.14 -24.15
CA MET A 30 -6.74 30.13 -23.14
C MET A 30 -7.08 29.20 -21.97
N VAL A 31 -8.31 29.29 -21.44
CA VAL A 31 -8.76 28.41 -20.36
C VAL A 31 -8.74 26.95 -20.81
N LEU A 32 -9.23 26.64 -22.01
CA LEU A 32 -9.22 25.28 -22.55
C LEU A 32 -7.80 24.71 -22.69
N VAL A 33 -6.86 25.52 -23.18
CA VAL A 33 -5.45 25.12 -23.33
C VAL A 33 -4.80 24.87 -21.97
N VAL A 34 -5.03 25.73 -20.98
CA VAL A 34 -4.47 25.55 -19.62
C VAL A 34 -4.98 24.26 -18.98
N VAL A 35 -6.28 24.01 -19.08
CA VAL A 35 -6.90 22.78 -18.53
C VAL A 35 -6.31 21.53 -19.20
N MET A 36 -6.20 21.53 -20.54
CA MET A 36 -5.59 20.42 -21.27
C MET A 36 -4.12 20.22 -20.90
N ALA A 37 -3.37 21.30 -20.66
CA ALA A 37 -1.97 21.23 -20.25
C ALA A 37 -1.82 20.62 -18.85
N VAL A 38 -2.66 21.01 -17.89
CA VAL A 38 -2.65 20.43 -16.53
C VAL A 38 -3.02 18.95 -16.56
N TYR A 39 -4.08 18.57 -17.28
CA TYR A 39 -4.46 17.16 -17.41
C TYR A 39 -3.38 16.33 -18.08
N SER A 40 -2.78 16.84 -19.16
CA SER A 40 -1.70 16.14 -19.87
C SER A 40 -0.44 15.99 -19.00
N GLY A 41 -0.11 17.01 -18.20
CA GLY A 41 1.00 16.94 -17.24
C GLY A 41 0.74 15.93 -16.14
N LEU A 42 -0.45 15.98 -15.53
CA LEU A 42 -0.86 15.07 -14.48
C LEU A 42 -0.94 13.62 -14.95
N GLU A 43 -1.50 13.36 -16.13
CA GLU A 43 -1.62 12.01 -16.70
C GLU A 43 -0.24 11.37 -16.88
N ARG A 44 0.73 12.13 -17.38
CA ARG A 44 2.11 11.65 -17.54
C ARG A 44 2.75 11.32 -16.20
N ASP A 45 2.57 12.18 -15.20
CA ASP A 45 3.13 11.93 -13.86
C ASP A 45 2.46 10.74 -13.17
N GLN A 46 1.13 10.65 -13.25
CA GLN A 46 0.35 9.53 -12.70
C GLN A 46 0.73 8.20 -13.34
N LYS A 47 0.80 8.13 -14.67
CA LYS A 47 1.19 6.90 -15.39
C LYS A 47 2.60 6.46 -15.02
N LYS A 48 3.55 7.40 -14.94
CA LYS A 48 4.95 7.11 -14.58
C LYS A 48 5.06 6.58 -13.16
N ARG A 49 4.31 7.15 -12.21
CA ARG A 49 4.30 6.69 -10.80
C ARG A 49 3.63 5.33 -10.62
N LEU A 50 2.54 5.06 -11.33
CA LEU A 50 1.81 3.79 -11.20
C LEU A 50 2.52 2.60 -11.87
N LEU A 51 3.10 2.81 -13.06
CA LEU A 51 3.72 1.72 -13.85
C LEU A 51 5.19 1.47 -13.51
N GLY A 52 5.84 2.37 -12.77
CA GLY A 52 7.28 2.32 -12.53
C GLY A 52 7.72 1.38 -11.41
N PHE A 53 6.84 1.07 -10.44
CA PHE A 53 7.25 0.42 -9.19
C PHE A 53 6.30 -0.68 -8.69
N SER A 54 5.10 -0.81 -9.26
CA SER A 54 4.20 -1.89 -8.90
C SER A 54 4.64 -3.20 -9.57
N PRO A 55 4.64 -4.34 -8.86
CA PRO A 55 4.79 -5.64 -9.51
C PRO A 55 3.69 -5.79 -10.58
N HIS A 56 4.10 -6.18 -11.79
CA HIS A 56 3.17 -6.33 -12.92
C HIS A 56 2.29 -7.58 -12.74
N ILE A 57 2.81 -8.60 -12.05
CA ILE A 57 2.14 -9.86 -11.78
C ILE A 57 2.40 -10.22 -10.32
N LEU A 58 1.34 -10.52 -9.57
CA LEU A 58 1.40 -11.04 -8.22
C LEU A 58 0.85 -12.46 -8.21
N LEU A 59 1.67 -13.41 -7.78
CA LEU A 59 1.26 -14.79 -7.56
C LEU A 59 0.96 -14.98 -6.08
N GLN A 60 -0.28 -15.35 -5.77
CA GLN A 60 -0.73 -15.61 -4.41
C GLN A 60 -1.28 -17.03 -4.33
N TYR A 61 -0.93 -17.73 -3.26
CA TYR A 61 -1.44 -19.06 -2.98
C TYR A 61 -2.65 -18.96 -2.04
N SER A 62 -3.74 -19.65 -2.40
CA SER A 62 -5.00 -19.67 -1.66
C SER A 62 -5.46 -21.11 -1.54
N GLU A 63 -5.51 -21.65 -0.31
CA GLU A 63 -6.07 -22.99 -0.06
C GLU A 63 -7.61 -22.99 -0.09
N ASP A 64 -8.21 -21.85 0.26
CA ASP A 64 -9.66 -21.59 0.19
C ASP A 64 -9.89 -20.21 -0.43
N LEU A 65 -11.06 -19.96 -1.03
CA LEU A 65 -11.43 -18.69 -1.68
C LEU A 65 -11.33 -17.47 -0.75
N ASN A 66 -11.25 -17.70 0.57
CA ASN A 66 -11.24 -16.66 1.59
C ASN A 66 -9.95 -16.60 2.43
N SER A 67 -8.93 -17.44 2.16
CA SER A 67 -7.70 -17.46 2.96
C SER A 67 -6.45 -17.51 2.09
N LEU A 68 -5.71 -16.41 2.11
CA LEU A 68 -4.37 -16.33 1.53
C LEU A 68 -3.40 -17.07 2.47
N THR A 69 -2.77 -18.11 1.96
CA THR A 69 -1.80 -18.92 2.71
C THR A 69 -0.38 -18.48 2.34
N THR A 70 0.50 -18.43 3.34
CA THR A 70 1.91 -18.04 3.12
C THR A 70 2.63 -19.13 2.33
N ILE A 71 3.37 -18.74 1.30
CA ILE A 71 4.20 -19.65 0.51
C ILE A 71 5.51 -19.87 1.26
N ASN A 72 5.68 -21.05 1.86
CA ASN A 72 6.88 -21.35 2.67
C ASN A 72 8.12 -21.66 1.81
N ASP A 73 7.95 -22.27 0.64
CA ASP A 73 9.05 -22.72 -0.24
C ASP A 73 8.99 -21.98 -1.59
N TRP A 74 9.38 -20.71 -1.56
CA TRP A 74 9.27 -19.80 -2.70
C TRP A 74 10.47 -19.86 -3.65
N GLY A 75 11.65 -20.27 -3.19
CA GLY A 75 12.89 -20.28 -3.98
C GLY A 75 12.78 -21.09 -5.29
N PRO A 76 12.41 -22.38 -5.22
CA PRO A 76 12.22 -23.21 -6.42
C PRO A 76 11.11 -22.70 -7.35
N MET A 77 10.16 -21.91 -6.83
CA MET A 77 9.10 -21.31 -7.62
C MET A 77 9.59 -20.08 -8.37
N VAL A 78 10.43 -19.24 -7.75
CA VAL A 78 11.11 -18.12 -8.41
C VAL A 78 11.93 -18.62 -9.60
N ASP A 79 12.76 -19.65 -9.42
CA ASP A 79 13.58 -20.23 -10.49
C ASP A 79 12.74 -20.71 -11.69
N ARG A 80 11.59 -21.33 -11.41
CA ARG A 80 10.65 -21.77 -12.46
C ARG A 80 9.99 -20.61 -13.19
N MET A 81 9.72 -19.51 -12.49
CA MET A 81 9.11 -18.32 -13.10
C MET A 81 10.14 -17.58 -13.96
N GLU A 82 11.37 -17.43 -13.50
CA GLU A 82 12.42 -16.79 -14.31
C GLU A 82 12.75 -17.58 -15.59
N ALA A 83 12.51 -18.90 -15.60
CA ALA A 83 12.66 -19.73 -16.80
C ALA A 83 11.58 -19.48 -17.88
N ILE A 84 10.50 -18.75 -17.57
CA ILE A 84 9.41 -18.49 -18.52
C ILE A 84 9.80 -17.34 -19.46
N PRO A 85 9.71 -17.53 -20.80
CA PRO A 85 10.00 -16.46 -21.75
C PRO A 85 9.10 -15.24 -21.54
N GLY A 86 9.71 -14.08 -21.31
CA GLY A 86 9.00 -12.80 -21.11
C GLY A 86 8.95 -12.31 -19.66
N ILE A 87 9.34 -13.14 -18.68
CA ILE A 87 9.53 -12.71 -17.29
C ILE A 87 10.93 -12.08 -17.16
N GLN A 88 10.99 -10.82 -16.75
CA GLN A 88 12.25 -10.08 -16.59
C GLN A 88 12.90 -10.31 -15.22
N SER A 89 12.09 -10.50 -14.18
CA SER A 89 12.53 -10.71 -12.79
C SER A 89 11.39 -11.35 -11.99
N ALA A 90 11.72 -12.26 -11.08
CA ALA A 90 10.79 -12.75 -10.07
C ALA A 90 11.45 -12.64 -8.68
N TYR A 91 10.73 -12.07 -7.72
CA TYR A 91 11.20 -11.88 -6.35
C TYR A 91 10.07 -12.13 -5.36
N PRO A 92 10.37 -12.54 -4.10
CA PRO A 92 9.36 -12.66 -3.06
C PRO A 92 8.79 -11.28 -2.71
N HIS A 93 7.47 -11.19 -2.63
CA HIS A 93 6.76 -9.96 -2.23
C HIS A 93 5.94 -10.23 -0.98
N ILE A 94 6.25 -9.53 0.11
CA ILE A 94 5.50 -9.60 1.36
C ILE A 94 4.98 -8.19 1.66
N GLU A 95 3.67 -8.07 1.77
CA GLU A 95 2.99 -6.81 2.08
C GLU A 95 1.93 -7.08 3.15
N ASP A 96 1.98 -6.33 4.24
CA ASP A 96 0.97 -6.39 5.30
C ASP A 96 0.78 -5.02 5.96
N ASN A 97 -0.31 -4.89 6.71
CA ASN A 97 -0.63 -3.69 7.47
C ASN A 97 -0.04 -3.78 8.88
N ALA A 98 0.62 -2.71 9.29
CA ALA A 98 1.17 -2.52 10.62
C ALA A 98 0.67 -1.21 11.23
N MET A 99 0.71 -1.12 12.55
CA MET A 99 0.55 0.13 13.28
C MET A 99 1.95 0.67 13.54
N LEU A 100 2.25 1.84 13.02
CA LEU A 100 3.48 2.55 13.31
C LEU A 100 3.24 3.45 14.51
N ASP A 101 4.18 3.45 15.45
CA ASP A 101 4.17 4.30 16.64
C ASP A 101 5.49 5.04 16.75
N SER A 102 5.37 6.37 16.74
CA SER A 102 6.49 7.26 16.97
C SER A 102 6.03 8.50 17.71
N ASN A 103 6.77 8.90 18.74
CA ASN A 103 6.50 10.14 19.49
C ASN A 103 5.05 10.28 19.97
N ASN A 104 4.41 9.17 20.34
CA ASN A 104 3.01 9.13 20.80
C ASN A 104 1.98 9.54 19.73
N ASP A 105 2.34 9.47 18.44
CA ASP A 105 1.41 9.48 17.30
C ASP A 105 1.43 8.07 16.66
N GLN A 106 0.25 7.45 16.58
CA GLN A 106 0.07 6.10 16.07
C GLN A 106 -0.71 6.15 14.77
N ARG A 107 -0.15 5.54 13.72
CA ARG A 107 -0.79 5.52 12.39
C ARG A 107 -0.74 4.13 11.77
N PRO A 108 -1.84 3.69 11.13
CA PRO A 108 -1.79 2.50 10.30
C PRO A 108 -0.92 2.79 9.08
N VAL A 109 0.01 1.90 8.80
CA VAL A 109 0.90 1.93 7.63
C VAL A 109 0.92 0.56 6.98
N THR A 110 1.12 0.53 5.67
CA THR A 110 1.43 -0.71 4.96
C THR A 110 2.94 -0.80 4.83
N TYR A 111 3.52 -1.94 5.22
CA TYR A 111 4.94 -2.20 5.04
C TYR A 111 5.12 -3.26 3.97
N GLN A 112 6.20 -3.13 3.21
CA GLN A 112 6.63 -4.08 2.22
C GLN A 112 7.99 -4.62 2.65
N ALA A 113 8.10 -5.94 2.79
CA ALA A 113 9.41 -6.57 2.97
C ALA A 113 10.06 -6.78 1.60
N VAL A 114 11.36 -6.51 1.54
CA VAL A 114 12.17 -6.64 0.34
C VAL A 114 13.38 -7.51 0.68
N GLU A 115 13.85 -8.27 -0.30
CA GLU A 115 15.02 -9.12 -0.14
C GLU A 115 16.27 -8.34 -0.50
N THR A 116 17.15 -8.14 0.48
CA THR A 116 18.40 -7.37 0.30
C THR A 116 19.38 -8.05 -0.66
N ASN A 117 19.21 -9.35 -0.94
CA ASN A 117 20.10 -10.12 -1.82
C ASN A 117 19.79 -9.95 -3.32
N ASP A 118 18.61 -9.42 -3.68
CA ASP A 118 18.27 -9.15 -5.08
C ASP A 118 18.74 -7.75 -5.50
N GLU A 119 19.83 -7.69 -6.28
CA GLU A 119 20.40 -6.45 -6.80
C GLU A 119 19.39 -5.63 -7.63
N ARG A 120 18.49 -6.29 -8.37
CA ARG A 120 17.53 -5.60 -9.25
C ARG A 120 16.43 -4.93 -8.44
N GLN A 121 15.95 -5.60 -7.40
CA GLN A 121 14.97 -5.02 -6.47
C GLN A 121 15.59 -3.82 -5.77
N MET A 122 16.86 -3.92 -5.38
CA MET A 122 17.57 -2.85 -4.69
C MET A 122 17.88 -1.64 -5.57
N GLU A 123 18.25 -1.85 -6.83
CA GLU A 123 18.37 -0.78 -7.82
C GLU A 123 17.07 0.03 -7.98
N GLY A 124 15.91 -0.65 -7.94
CA GLY A 124 14.60 0.00 -7.99
C GLY A 124 14.38 0.96 -6.82
N ILE A 125 14.76 0.54 -5.61
CA ILE A 125 14.64 1.35 -4.39
C ILE A 125 15.62 2.53 -4.43
N ILE A 126 16.88 2.29 -4.82
CA ILE A 126 17.90 3.34 -4.93
C ILE A 126 17.47 4.47 -5.86
N LYS A 127 16.81 4.14 -7.00
CA LYS A 127 16.31 5.14 -7.95
C LYS A 127 15.22 6.06 -7.39
N ILE A 128 14.56 5.66 -6.31
CA ILE A 128 13.45 6.41 -5.67
C ILE A 128 13.92 7.17 -4.43
N LEU A 129 15.11 6.86 -3.91
CA LEU A 129 15.65 7.55 -2.75
C LEU A 129 15.80 9.05 -3.03
N ASP A 130 15.25 9.84 -2.11
CA ASP A 130 15.36 11.28 -2.12
C ASP A 130 16.72 11.71 -1.56
N HIS A 131 17.74 11.67 -2.43
CA HIS A 131 19.08 12.12 -2.09
C HIS A 131 19.21 13.65 -2.00
N GLU A 132 18.22 14.41 -2.48
CA GLU A 132 18.23 15.88 -2.41
C GLU A 132 17.93 16.36 -0.98
N ASN A 133 16.88 15.81 -0.37
CA ASN A 133 16.49 16.17 0.99
C ASN A 133 17.21 15.32 2.06
N TYR A 134 17.63 14.10 1.71
CA TYR A 134 18.26 13.16 2.64
C TYR A 134 19.53 12.54 2.04
N PRO A 135 20.67 13.26 2.06
CA PRO A 135 21.91 12.82 1.41
C PRO A 135 22.55 11.55 2.04
N GLY A 136 22.14 11.19 3.26
CA GLY A 136 22.57 9.95 3.93
C GLY A 136 21.63 8.76 3.73
N SER A 137 20.59 8.88 2.89
CA SER A 137 19.68 7.77 2.59
C SER A 137 20.42 6.64 1.87
N SER A 138 20.24 5.43 2.37
CA SER A 138 20.79 4.21 1.79
C SER A 138 19.68 3.18 1.64
N ALA A 139 19.73 2.42 0.55
CA ALA A 139 18.89 1.23 0.36
C ALA A 139 19.52 -0.03 0.97
N ASP A 140 20.69 0.09 1.62
CA ASP A 140 21.28 -1.02 2.37
C ASP A 140 20.48 -1.27 3.66
N LEU A 141 19.43 -2.08 3.47
CA LEU A 141 18.56 -2.57 4.52
C LEU A 141 19.26 -3.64 5.38
N GLY A 142 20.37 -4.24 4.88
CA GLY A 142 21.17 -5.22 5.60
C GLY A 142 20.37 -6.38 6.18
N LEU A 143 20.96 -7.05 7.18
CA LEU A 143 20.26 -7.93 8.14
C LEU A 143 19.79 -7.15 9.38
N ASP A 144 20.02 -5.85 9.41
CA ASP A 144 19.78 -4.98 10.55
C ASP A 144 18.33 -4.44 10.51
N ASP A 145 17.83 -3.97 11.66
CA ASP A 145 16.51 -3.32 11.85
C ASP A 145 16.41 -1.94 11.14
N ARG A 146 16.78 -1.87 9.86
CA ARG A 146 16.71 -0.67 9.04
C ARG A 146 15.46 -0.70 8.19
N VAL A 147 14.90 0.48 7.96
CA VAL A 147 13.67 0.67 7.22
C VAL A 147 13.83 1.86 6.30
N VAL A 148 13.40 1.69 5.05
CA VAL A 148 13.24 2.80 4.12
C VAL A 148 11.82 3.32 4.26
N VAL A 149 11.71 4.61 4.53
CA VAL A 149 10.44 5.29 4.77
C VAL A 149 10.23 6.31 3.66
N SER A 150 8.97 6.52 3.25
CA SER A 150 8.64 7.58 2.30
C SER A 150 8.95 8.96 2.89
N SER A 151 9.46 9.88 2.07
CA SER A 151 9.74 11.25 2.50
C SER A 151 8.53 11.93 3.11
N LEU A 152 7.32 11.65 2.60
CA LEU A 152 6.06 12.17 3.15
C LEU A 152 5.83 11.73 4.62
N LEU A 153 6.09 10.46 4.94
CA LEU A 153 5.96 9.99 6.33
C LEU A 153 7.07 10.58 7.21
N ALA A 154 8.30 10.64 6.69
CA ALA A 154 9.41 11.27 7.40
C ALA A 154 9.10 12.74 7.74
N ASP A 155 8.54 13.51 6.81
CA ASP A 155 8.14 14.91 7.04
C ASP A 155 6.99 15.06 8.04
N GLN A 156 5.98 14.19 7.94
CA GLN A 156 4.81 14.22 8.84
C GLN A 156 5.21 13.96 10.30
N PHE A 157 6.06 12.96 10.53
CA PHE A 157 6.56 12.62 11.86
C PHE A 157 7.80 13.42 12.26
N ARG A 158 8.34 14.24 11.34
CA ARG A 158 9.58 15.02 11.47
C ARG A 158 10.79 14.15 11.80
N TRP A 159 10.85 12.96 11.22
CA TRP A 159 11.96 12.05 11.38
C TRP A 159 13.21 12.54 10.66
N LYS A 160 14.35 12.22 11.26
CA LYS A 160 15.67 12.34 10.68
C LYS A 160 16.27 10.95 10.50
N LEU A 161 17.26 10.86 9.61
CA LEU A 161 18.05 9.64 9.43
C LEU A 161 18.65 9.21 10.78
N GLY A 162 18.35 7.97 11.18
CA GLY A 162 18.80 7.38 12.45
C GLY A 162 17.74 7.39 13.56
N ASP A 163 16.59 8.01 13.36
CA ASP A 163 15.49 7.93 14.33
C ASP A 163 14.92 6.51 14.40
N LYS A 164 14.54 6.09 15.62
CA LYS A 164 13.95 4.77 15.86
C LYS A 164 12.42 4.86 15.82
N ILE A 165 11.80 3.92 15.11
CA ILE A 165 10.35 3.78 15.03
C ILE A 165 9.92 2.43 15.58
N ASN A 166 8.75 2.36 16.19
CA ASN A 166 8.16 1.09 16.59
C ASN A 166 7.12 0.68 15.57
N LEU A 167 7.19 -0.58 15.12
CA LEU A 167 6.25 -1.15 14.17
C LEU A 167 5.55 -2.35 14.82
N TYR A 168 4.22 -2.27 14.92
CA TYR A 168 3.40 -3.34 15.48
C TYR A 168 2.60 -4.01 14.36
N SER A 169 2.79 -5.31 14.13
CA SER A 169 2.00 -6.05 13.13
C SER A 169 0.54 -6.18 13.57
N THR A 170 -0.41 -5.77 12.72
CA THR A 170 -1.85 -5.83 13.02
C THR A 170 -2.43 -7.24 12.93
N ARG A 171 -1.74 -8.17 12.22
CA ARG A 171 -2.14 -9.59 12.15
C ARG A 171 -2.10 -10.24 13.54
N ASN A 172 -1.14 -9.85 14.39
CA ASN A 172 -1.06 -10.34 15.76
C ASN A 172 -2.20 -9.79 16.65
N PHE A 173 -2.68 -8.57 16.41
CA PHE A 173 -3.77 -7.99 17.20
C PHE A 173 -5.08 -8.78 17.03
N ARG A 174 -5.36 -9.31 15.83
CA ARG A 174 -6.55 -10.17 15.61
C ARG A 174 -6.44 -11.49 16.38
N GLU A 175 -5.26 -12.10 16.42
CA GLU A 175 -5.02 -13.34 17.16
C GLU A 175 -5.04 -13.11 18.68
N VAL A 176 -4.47 -12.00 19.17
CA VAL A 176 -4.56 -11.61 20.58
C VAL A 176 -6.01 -11.27 20.97
N LEU A 177 -6.78 -10.60 20.11
CA LEU A 177 -8.20 -10.36 20.35
C LEU A 177 -9.03 -11.65 20.32
N LYS A 178 -8.71 -12.61 19.45
CA LYS A 178 -9.32 -13.95 19.47
C LYS A 178 -9.01 -14.66 20.78
N ALA A 179 -7.77 -14.62 21.25
CA ALA A 179 -7.37 -15.17 22.54
C ALA A 179 -8.10 -14.47 23.71
N TYR A 180 -8.18 -13.15 23.71
CA TYR A 180 -8.87 -12.37 24.75
C TYR A 180 -10.39 -12.66 24.76
N LYS A 181 -11.04 -12.67 23.58
CA LYS A 181 -12.46 -13.03 23.46
C LYS A 181 -12.74 -14.49 23.81
N SER A 182 -11.75 -15.38 23.67
CA SER A 182 -11.88 -16.76 24.13
C SER A 182 -11.96 -16.85 25.66
N THR A 183 -11.30 -15.92 26.38
CA THR A 183 -11.32 -15.81 27.85
C THR A 183 -12.60 -15.16 28.38
N GLU A 184 -13.30 -14.36 27.57
CA GLU A 184 -14.63 -13.80 27.89
C GLU A 184 -15.78 -14.81 27.76
N ASN A 185 -15.51 -16.02 27.25
CA ASN A 185 -16.51 -17.07 27.23
C ASN A 185 -16.73 -17.60 28.65
N LEU A 186 -17.97 -17.52 29.14
CA LEU A 186 -18.43 -18.23 30.34
C LEU A 186 -17.92 -19.67 30.33
N LEU A 187 -17.40 -20.15 31.47
CA LEU A 187 -16.87 -21.50 31.64
C LEU A 187 -17.88 -22.50 31.05
N VAL A 188 -17.40 -23.55 30.36
CA VAL A 188 -18.26 -24.54 29.67
C VAL A 188 -19.33 -25.13 30.61
N ARG A 189 -19.01 -25.24 31.91
CA ARG A 189 -19.93 -25.64 32.98
C ARG A 189 -21.15 -24.73 33.15
N ASP A 190 -20.98 -23.43 32.92
CA ASP A 190 -22.00 -22.40 33.09
C ASP A 190 -22.78 -22.17 31.78
N ARG A 191 -22.15 -22.44 30.63
CA ARG A 191 -22.78 -22.37 29.30
C ARG A 191 -23.68 -23.57 28.99
N PHE A 192 -23.34 -24.76 29.49
CA PHE A 192 -24.08 -26.00 29.24
C PHE A 192 -24.37 -26.78 30.54
N PRO A 193 -25.12 -26.20 31.51
CA PRO A 193 -25.35 -26.82 32.81
C PRO A 193 -26.12 -28.15 32.69
N GLU A 194 -27.05 -28.24 31.76
CA GLU A 194 -27.84 -29.46 31.53
C GLU A 194 -27.00 -30.60 30.94
N GLN A 195 -26.13 -30.30 29.98
CA GLN A 195 -25.28 -31.30 29.32
C GLN A 195 -24.18 -31.79 30.27
N ILE A 196 -23.61 -30.91 31.09
CA ILE A 196 -22.62 -31.27 32.11
C ILE A 196 -23.26 -32.13 33.21
N THR A 197 -24.52 -31.86 33.56
CA THR A 197 -25.27 -32.66 34.53
C THR A 197 -25.61 -34.04 33.96
N ALA A 198 -26.03 -34.10 32.68
CA ALA A 198 -26.27 -35.35 31.97
C ALA A 198 -24.97 -36.18 31.83
N LEU A 199 -23.85 -35.55 31.48
CA LEU A 199 -22.55 -36.19 31.37
C LEU A 199 -22.04 -36.72 32.72
N LYS A 200 -22.20 -35.94 33.80
CA LYS A 200 -21.88 -36.40 35.17
C LYS A 200 -22.76 -37.57 35.62
N LYS A 201 -24.01 -37.63 35.15
CA LYS A 201 -24.92 -38.73 35.46
C LYS A 201 -24.50 -40.00 34.70
N LEU A 202 -24.24 -39.89 33.40
CA LEU A 202 -23.73 -41.00 32.57
C LEU A 202 -22.38 -41.52 33.06
N LEU A 203 -21.43 -40.65 33.35
CA LEU A 203 -20.13 -41.05 33.92
C LEU A 203 -20.26 -41.71 35.29
N ARG A 204 -21.26 -41.35 36.10
CA ARG A 204 -21.48 -41.98 37.42
C ARG A 204 -22.19 -43.33 37.32
N GLU A 205 -23.02 -43.51 36.30
CA GLU A 205 -23.71 -44.76 36.03
C GLU A 205 -22.76 -45.77 35.37
N GLU A 206 -22.00 -45.38 34.35
CA GLU A 206 -21.05 -46.29 33.69
C GLU A 206 -19.81 -46.62 34.55
N TRP A 207 -19.33 -45.67 35.36
CA TRP A 207 -18.13 -45.91 36.18
C TRP A 207 -18.40 -46.75 37.44
N LYS A 208 -19.66 -47.14 37.68
CA LYS A 208 -20.04 -48.09 38.73
C LYS A 208 -20.08 -49.55 38.25
N GLU A 209 -19.97 -49.81 36.94
CA GLU A 209 -19.92 -51.18 36.39
C GLU A 209 -18.50 -51.58 35.99
N THR A 210 -17.58 -51.55 36.95
CA THR A 210 -16.39 -52.41 36.88
C THR A 210 -16.51 -53.44 38.00
N PRO A 211 -17.05 -54.65 37.73
CA PRO A 211 -17.00 -55.75 38.68
C PRO A 211 -15.60 -56.36 38.68
N ASP A 212 -15.04 -56.55 39.87
CA ASP A 212 -14.03 -57.60 40.12
C ASP A 212 -14.64 -58.99 39.90
#